data_AF-A0A7Y1VEI6-F1
#
_entry.id   AF-A0A7Y1VEI6-F1
#
_cell.length_a   1.000
_cell.length_b   1.000
_cell.length_c   1.000
_cell.angle_alpha   90.00
_cell.angle_beta   90.00
_cell.angle_gamma   90.00
#
_symmetry.space_group_name_H-M   'P 1'
#
loop_
_entity.id
_entity.type
_entity.pdbx_description
1 polymer ?
#
loop_
_entity_poly.entity_id
_entity_poly.type
_entity_poly.pdbx_seq_one_letter_code
_entity_poly.pdbx_strand_id
1 'polypeptide(L)' 'EAIPSFEKPFSLTDVYAADEAFVTGTFGALTPVIEVDGRTIGEGGTGPITSQLAAAYRRLIHAL' A
#
# COMPACT_ATOMS: atom_id res chain seq x y z
N GLU A 1 -3.97 -2.24 16.71
CA GLU A 1 -3.37 -0.91 16.95
C GLU A 1 -3.69 -0.01 15.77
N ALA A 2 -3.81 1.31 15.97
CA ALA A 2 -4.08 2.25 14.89
C ALA A 2 -2.80 2.53 14.09
N ILE A 3 -2.91 2.60 12.77
CA ILE A 3 -1.79 2.97 11.89
C ILE A 3 -1.77 4.50 11.77
N PRO A 4 -0.66 5.20 12.10
CA PRO A 4 -0.57 6.64 11.90
C PRO A 4 -0.62 6.98 10.41
N SER A 5 -1.40 8.00 10.05
CA SER A 5 -1.60 8.42 8.66
C SER A 5 -1.34 9.92 8.50
N PHE A 6 -0.69 10.30 7.41
CA PHE A 6 -0.40 11.70 7.09
C PHE A 6 -0.72 11.97 5.62
N GLU A 7 -1.42 13.07 5.34
CA GLU A 7 -1.55 13.63 4.00
C GLU A 7 -0.49 14.71 3.83
N LYS A 8 0.47 14.48 2.93
CA LYS A 8 1.55 15.43 2.66
C LYS A 8 2.11 15.23 1.25
N PRO A 9 2.75 16.26 0.66
CA PRO A 9 3.58 16.05 -0.52
C PRO A 9 4.69 15.03 -0.22
N PHE A 10 4.96 14.16 -1.18
CA PHE A 10 6.10 13.27 -1.18
C PHE A 10 6.72 13.27 -2.58
N SER A 11 8.02 13.02 -2.64
CA SER A 11 8.84 12.98 -3.85
C SER A 11 8.92 11.56 -4.42
N LEU A 12 9.36 11.42 -5.66
CA LEU A 12 9.71 10.10 -6.22
C LEU A 12 10.80 9.40 -5.41
N THR A 13 11.75 10.15 -4.85
CA THR A 13 12.77 9.61 -3.95
C THR A 13 12.18 9.00 -2.67
N ASP A 14 11.10 9.58 -2.14
CA ASP A 14 10.38 8.97 -1.00
C ASP A 14 9.71 7.66 -1.41
N VAL A 15 9.13 7.59 -2.62
CA VAL A 15 8.52 6.35 -3.15
C VAL A 15 9.58 5.27 -3.31
N TYR A 16 10.71 5.57 -3.95
CA TYR A 16 11.77 4.59 -4.18
C TYR A 16 12.42 4.09 -2.88
N ALA A 17 12.33 4.85 -1.80
CA ALA A 17 12.86 4.49 -0.48
C ALA A 17 11.81 3.90 0.46
N ALA A 18 10.55 3.74 0.02
CA ALA A 18 9.49 3.23 0.86
C ALA A 18 9.65 1.73 1.15
N ASP A 19 9.34 1.33 2.38
CA ASP A 19 9.27 -0.08 2.77
C ASP A 19 8.12 -0.82 2.06
N GLU A 20 7.02 -0.10 1.80
CA GLU A 20 5.82 -0.61 1.13
C GLU A 20 5.16 0.49 0.31
N ALA A 21 4.52 0.13 -0.80
CA ALA A 21 3.64 0.99 -1.56
C ALA A 21 2.39 0.22 -2.02
N PHE A 22 1.27 0.93 -2.15
CA PHE A 22 0.03 0.38 -2.69
C PHE A 22 -0.79 1.46 -3.39
N VAL A 23 -1.70 1.02 -4.26
CA VAL A 23 -2.70 1.87 -4.90
C VAL A 23 -4.10 1.44 -4.50
N THR A 24 -5.03 2.39 -4.54
CA THR A 24 -6.44 2.13 -4.27
C THR A 24 -7.28 2.45 -5.50
N GLY A 25 -8.26 1.62 -5.81
CA GLY A 25 -9.26 1.90 -6.84
C GLY A 25 -10.47 1.00 -6.71
N THR A 26 -11.62 1.40 -7.26
CA THR A 26 -12.87 0.62 -7.15
C THR A 26 -12.73 -0.80 -7.71
N PHE A 27 -12.08 -0.95 -8.88
CA PHE A 27 -11.87 -2.27 -9.50
C PHE A 27 -10.67 -3.04 -8.90
N GLY A 28 -9.60 -2.33 -8.53
CA GLY A 28 -8.38 -2.93 -7.99
C GLY A 28 -8.43 -3.20 -6.48
N ALA A 29 -9.43 -2.67 -5.78
CA ALA A 29 -9.43 -2.57 -4.33
C ALA A 29 -8.12 -1.90 -3.84
N LEU A 30 -7.43 -2.52 -2.88
CA LEU A 30 -6.10 -2.14 -2.43
C LEU A 30 -5.09 -3.12 -3.04
N THR A 31 -4.25 -2.61 -3.95
CA THR A 31 -3.29 -3.41 -4.72
C THR A 31 -1.86 -3.05 -4.31
N PRO A 32 -1.03 -4.03 -3.90
CA PRO A 32 0.39 -3.80 -3.62
C PRO A 32 1.16 -3.34 -4.86
N VAL A 33 2.08 -2.41 -4.69
CA VAL A 33 3.04 -1.98 -5.70
C VAL A 33 4.41 -2.52 -5.31
N ILE A 34 4.95 -3.45 -6.10
CA ILE A 34 6.25 -4.09 -5.84
C ILE A 34 7.40 -3.46 -6.64
N GLU A 35 7.10 -2.65 -7.65
CA GLU A 35 8.09 -2.01 -8.50
C GLU A 35 7.56 -0.66 -9.02
N VAL A 36 8.43 0.36 -9.03
CA VAL A 36 8.20 1.66 -9.68
C VAL A 36 9.43 2.02 -10.50
N ASP A 37 9.26 2.32 -11.79
CA ASP A 37 10.34 2.70 -12.70
C ASP A 37 11.53 1.71 -12.73
N GLY A 38 11.26 0.40 -12.68
CA GLY A 38 12.29 -0.64 -12.66
C GLY A 38 13.00 -0.80 -11.31
N ARG A 39 12.52 -0.12 -10.26
CA ARG A 39 13.05 -0.22 -8.89
C ARG A 39 12.08 -0.99 -8.01
N THR A 40 12.56 -2.10 -7.46
CA THR A 40 11.83 -2.87 -6.46
C THR A 40 11.55 -2.01 -5.23
N ILE A 41 10.30 -2.01 -4.76
CA ILE A 41 9.89 -1.36 -3.52
C ILE A 41 10.01 -2.36 -2.37
N GLY A 42 10.63 -1.95 -1.27
CA GLY A 42 10.90 -2.82 -0.13
C GLY A 42 11.60 -4.12 -0.52
N GLU A 43 11.02 -5.25 -0.12
CA GLU A 43 11.52 -6.60 -0.43
C GLU A 43 10.92 -7.22 -1.70
N GLY A 44 10.18 -6.44 -2.52
CA GLY A 44 9.55 -6.92 -3.75
C GLY A 44 8.31 -7.79 -3.54
N GLY A 45 7.75 -7.78 -2.33
CA GLY A 45 6.55 -8.50 -1.94
C GLY A 45 5.49 -7.60 -1.33
N THR A 46 4.37 -8.19 -0.91
CA THR A 46 3.35 -7.47 -0.14
C THR A 46 3.80 -7.36 1.30
N GLY A 47 3.99 -6.14 1.81
CA GLY A 47 4.40 -5.94 3.18
C GLY A 47 3.25 -6.03 4.21
N PRO A 48 3.60 -5.95 5.51
CA PRO A 48 2.66 -6.15 6.61
C PRO A 48 1.54 -5.10 6.68
N ILE A 49 1.83 -3.81 6.43
CA ILE A 49 0.84 -2.75 6.52
C ILE A 49 -0.16 -2.87 5.37
N THR A 50 0.33 -3.10 4.15
CA THR A 50 -0.48 -3.34 2.95
C THR A 50 -1.40 -4.56 3.16
N SER A 51 -0.86 -5.66 3.69
CA SER A 51 -1.63 -6.87 4.01
C SER A 51 -2.72 -6.63 5.04
N GLN A 52 -2.41 -5.89 6.11
CA GLN A 52 -3.35 -5.55 7.17
C GLN A 52 -4.51 -4.70 6.63
N LEU A 53 -4.21 -3.67 5.84
CA LEU A 53 -5.21 -2.79 5.23
C LEU A 53 -6.07 -3.53 4.21
N ALA A 54 -5.47 -4.37 3.37
CA ALA A 54 -6.21 -5.18 2.40
C ALA A 54 -7.20 -6.14 3.09
N ALA A 55 -6.79 -6.76 4.20
CA ALA A 55 -7.66 -7.62 4.99
C ALA A 55 -8.79 -6.83 5.68
N ALA A 56 -8.51 -5.63 6.18
CA ALA A 56 -9.52 -4.75 6.77
C ALA A 56 -10.55 -4.31 5.72
N TYR A 57 -10.10 -3.90 4.53
CA TYR A 57 -10.96 -3.54 3.41
C TYR A 57 -11.87 -4.71 3.00
N ARG A 58 -11.31 -5.92 2.80
CA ARG A 58 -12.10 -7.12 2.47
C ARG A 58 -13.16 -7.42 3.52
N ARG A 59 -12.83 -7.33 4.82
CA ARG A 59 -13.82 -7.53 5.89
C ARG A 59 -14.94 -6.50 5.81
N LEU A 60 -14.62 -5.23 5.54
CA LEU A 60 -15.62 -4.16 5.47
C LEU A 60 -16.61 -4.37 4.32
N ILE A 61 -16.11 -4.72 3.12
CA ILE A 61 -16.98 -4.90 1.94
C ILE A 61 -17.83 -6.17 1.99
N HIS A 62 -17.41 -7.19 2.74
CA HIS A 62 -18.19 -8.42 2.93
C HIS A 62 -19.12 -8.38 4.16
N ALA A 63 -18.97 -7.37 5.02
CA ALA A 63 -19.86 -7.13 6.16
C ALA A 63 -21.09 -6.27 5.78
N LEU A 64 -21.08 -5.70 4.56
CA LEU A 64 -22.19 -5.00 3.92
C LEU A 64 -23.00 -5.97 3.05
#